data_AF-A0A3M2B9G2-F1
#
_entry.id   AF-A0A3M2B9G2-F1
#
_cell.length_a   1.000
_cell.length_b   1.000
_cell.length_c   1.000
_cell.angle_alpha   90.00
_cell.angle_beta   90.00
_cell.angle_gamma   90.00
#
_symmetry.space_group_name_H-M   'P 1'
#
loop_
_entity.id
_entity.type
_entity.pdbx_description
1 polymer ?
#
loop_
_entity_poly.entity_id
_entity_poly.type
_entity_poly.pdbx_seq_one_letter_code
_entity_poly.pdbx_strand_id
1 'polypeptide(L)'
;MATIIQRPNGKWQVKVRRTGFPSLSKTFNTKTDATRWARKIEAEMDRGSYLPSQEAERLSLGDCLQRYLREVTPRKKGAAQELMKARVILRHPIAELSMARIRGSDIARYRDDRLAEGKAASTVIKELALLSHLFNISRREWGMEGLVNPVQLVSKPKVNNQRDRRLLPHEEERLLAACSLPFRNANPWLRPMVILALETAMRKGELLDLRWQDIDFAKRQLRCRNKDPKGEVSYRFVPLSSRAIATLRELPRSVDGKVFQTTDNAIKLAFTRACKRACKHVHEHEPGKRKKCSCSGIEGLRFHDLRHEATSRFVESGLFTDIQVASITGHKTLQMLKRYSHMRPSDLADLLDKAAMRRQPQNRD
;
A
#
# COMPACT_ATOMS: atom_id res chain seq x y z
N MET A 1 47.64 18.44 13.64
CA MET A 1 47.55 19.87 14.03
C MET A 1 46.79 20.63 12.97
N ALA A 2 45.95 21.58 13.37
CA ALA A 2 45.26 22.49 12.47
C ALA A 2 46.20 23.59 11.95
N THR A 3 46.22 23.79 10.63
CA THR A 3 46.96 24.88 9.96
C THR A 3 45.96 25.98 9.58
N ILE A 4 46.24 27.22 9.97
CA ILE A 4 45.41 28.40 9.64
C ILE A 4 46.22 29.33 8.75
N ILE A 5 45.74 29.59 7.53
CA ILE A 5 46.44 30.39 6.51
C ILE A 5 45.51 31.51 6.04
N GLN A 6 46.02 32.74 5.94
CA GLN A 6 45.31 33.85 5.32
C GLN A 6 45.48 33.79 3.80
N ARG A 7 44.37 33.82 3.06
CA ARG A 7 44.38 33.81 1.60
C ARG A 7 44.54 35.23 1.04
N PRO A 8 44.99 35.38 -0.23
CA PRO A 8 45.12 36.68 -0.88
C PRO A 8 43.83 37.51 -0.94
N ASN A 9 42.67 36.85 -0.84
CA ASN A 9 41.34 37.48 -0.82
C ASN A 9 40.88 37.92 0.59
N GLY A 10 41.78 38.00 1.57
CA GLY A 10 41.49 38.42 2.94
C GLY A 10 40.78 37.38 3.82
N LYS A 11 40.37 36.22 3.27
CA LYS A 11 39.70 35.16 4.03
C LYS A 11 40.69 34.21 4.69
N TRP A 12 40.31 33.64 5.82
CA TRP A 12 41.12 32.69 6.60
C TRP A 12 40.73 31.25 6.28
N GLN A 13 41.66 30.46 5.74
CA GLN A 13 41.45 29.03 5.51
C GLN A 13 42.05 28.22 6.66
N VAL A 14 41.26 27.30 7.21
CA VAL A 14 41.70 26.30 8.18
C VAL A 14 41.80 24.95 7.49
N LYS A 15 42.89 24.21 7.73
CA LYS A 15 43.06 22.79 7.36
C LYS A 15 43.34 21.98 8.62
N VAL A 16 42.48 21.02 8.96
CA VAL A 16 42.68 20.10 10.09
C VAL A 16 43.14 18.76 9.56
N ARG A 17 44.31 18.29 10.02
CA ARG A 17 44.86 16.97 9.74
C ARG A 17 45.10 16.22 11.05
N ARG A 18 44.46 15.06 11.21
CA ARG A 18 44.59 14.13 12.34
C ARG A 18 44.65 12.71 11.80
N THR A 19 45.52 11.89 12.39
CA THR A 19 45.70 10.48 12.03
C THR A 19 44.40 9.73 12.27
N GLY A 20 43.90 8.97 11.28
CA GLY A 20 42.63 8.25 11.36
C GLY A 20 41.38 9.05 10.92
N PHE A 21 41.51 10.34 10.58
CA PHE A 21 40.40 11.18 10.10
C PHE A 21 40.71 11.81 8.73
N PRO A 22 39.70 12.05 7.87
CA PRO A 22 39.90 12.73 6.59
C PRO A 22 40.35 14.18 6.81
N SER A 23 41.17 14.70 5.90
CA SER A 23 41.61 16.10 5.99
C SER A 23 40.45 17.05 5.73
N LEU A 24 40.14 17.91 6.71
CA LEU A 24 39.06 18.88 6.59
C LEU A 24 39.60 20.26 6.26
N SER A 25 38.88 21.00 5.42
CA SER A 25 39.19 22.42 5.21
C SER A 25 37.93 23.27 5.18
N LYS A 26 37.99 24.45 5.80
CA LYS A 26 36.90 25.44 5.82
C LYS A 26 37.47 26.85 5.82
N THR A 27 36.74 27.79 5.22
CA THR A 27 37.18 29.18 5.06
C THR A 27 36.26 30.11 5.86
N PHE A 28 36.84 31.11 6.53
CA PHE A 28 36.16 32.06 7.41
C PHE A 28 36.55 33.50 7.08
N ASN A 29 35.72 34.46 7.47
CA ASN A 29 36.02 35.88 7.29
C ASN A 29 36.96 36.42 8.37
N THR A 30 36.96 35.83 9.57
CA THR A 30 37.77 36.29 10.71
C THR A 30 38.75 35.19 11.19
N LYS A 31 39.91 35.62 11.70
CA LYS A 31 40.91 34.71 12.31
C LYS A 31 40.37 34.06 13.59
N THR A 32 39.56 34.78 14.35
CA THR A 32 38.92 34.32 15.59
C THR A 32 37.96 33.17 15.33
N ASP A 33 37.08 33.26 14.33
CA ASP A 33 36.16 32.16 13.98
C ASP A 33 36.90 30.96 13.40
N ALA A 34 37.92 31.20 12.58
CA ALA A 34 38.81 30.15 12.07
C ALA A 34 39.47 29.36 13.21
N THR A 35 39.99 30.06 14.23
CA THR A 35 40.65 29.44 15.38
C THR A 35 39.66 28.70 16.28
N ARG A 36 38.47 29.28 16.51
CA ARG A 36 37.40 28.66 17.30
C ARG A 36 36.89 27.37 16.65
N TRP A 37 36.71 27.38 15.34
CA TRP A 37 36.32 26.19 14.58
C TRP A 37 37.41 25.12 14.59
N ALA A 38 38.68 25.50 14.39
CA ALA A 38 39.81 24.56 14.46
C ALA A 38 39.85 23.83 15.81
N ARG A 39 39.79 24.57 16.92
CA ARG A 39 39.79 24.00 18.28
C ARG A 39 38.59 23.10 18.55
N LYS A 40 37.39 23.48 18.09
CA LYS A 40 36.18 22.67 18.25
C LYS A 40 36.33 21.31 17.56
N ILE A 41 36.80 21.31 16.30
CA ILE A 41 36.95 20.09 15.50
C ILE A 41 38.07 19.20 16.05
N GLU A 42 39.21 19.77 16.43
CA GLU A 42 40.28 18.99 17.07
C GLU A 42 39.80 18.38 18.38
N ALA A 43 39.07 19.13 19.22
CA ALA A 43 38.51 18.60 20.47
C ALA A 43 37.42 17.54 20.25
N GLU A 44 36.66 17.60 19.16
CA GLU A 44 35.68 16.57 18.80
C GLU A 44 36.36 15.30 18.26
N MET A 45 37.45 15.45 17.49
CA MET A 45 38.26 14.32 16.99
C MET A 45 39.00 13.62 18.14
N ASP A 46 39.62 14.40 19.02
CA ASP A 46 40.37 13.88 20.17
C ASP A 46 39.45 13.17 21.18
N ARG A 47 38.16 13.57 21.28
CA ARG A 47 37.14 12.92 22.11
C ARG A 47 36.44 11.74 21.43
N GLY A 48 36.77 11.42 20.18
CA GLY A 48 36.10 10.36 19.41
C GLY A 48 34.62 10.65 19.09
N SER A 49 34.14 11.88 19.30
CA SER A 49 32.76 12.31 19.02
C SER A 49 32.61 13.01 17.67
N TYR A 50 33.67 13.03 16.86
CA TYR A 50 33.66 13.66 15.54
C TYR A 50 32.83 12.82 14.57
N LEU A 51 31.62 13.30 14.28
CA LEU A 51 30.77 12.77 13.23
C LEU A 51 30.94 13.64 11.98
N PRO A 52 31.07 13.06 10.77
CA PRO A 52 31.13 13.81 9.51
C PRO A 52 29.82 14.58 9.21
N SER A 53 29.56 15.68 9.92
CA SER A 53 28.35 16.51 9.78
C SER A 53 28.30 17.30 8.45
N GLN A 54 29.42 17.35 7.72
CA GLN A 54 29.54 18.19 6.51
C GLN A 54 28.57 17.77 5.40
N GLU A 55 28.29 16.47 5.25
CA GLU A 55 27.34 16.01 4.22
C GLU A 55 25.90 16.36 4.59
N ALA A 56 25.52 16.18 5.86
CA ALA A 56 24.17 16.49 6.34
C ALA A 56 23.88 18.00 6.35
N GLU A 57 24.90 18.83 6.57
CA GLU A 57 24.79 20.29 6.48
C GLU A 57 24.68 20.77 5.03
N ARG A 58 25.43 20.16 4.10
CA ARG A 58 25.48 20.56 2.69
C ARG A 58 24.25 20.11 1.90
N LEU A 59 23.78 18.90 2.12
CA LEU A 59 22.72 18.31 1.30
C LEU A 59 21.34 18.71 1.82
N SER A 60 20.48 19.15 0.91
CA SER A 60 19.07 19.37 1.20
C SER A 60 18.30 18.06 1.28
N LEU A 61 17.11 18.08 1.88
CA LEU A 61 16.17 16.98 1.83
C LEU A 61 15.82 16.61 0.38
N GLY A 62 15.69 17.61 -0.49
CA GLY A 62 15.42 17.43 -1.91
C GLY A 62 16.52 16.65 -2.61
N ASP A 63 17.79 17.02 -2.39
CA ASP A 63 18.95 16.32 -2.96
C ASP A 63 19.01 14.86 -2.48
N CYS A 64 18.82 14.67 -1.18
CA CYS A 64 18.79 13.35 -0.55
C CYS A 64 17.63 12.51 -1.11
N LEU A 65 16.45 13.09 -1.26
CA LEU A 65 15.30 12.40 -1.80
C LEU A 65 15.48 12.05 -3.28
N GLN A 66 16.11 12.91 -4.08
CA GLN A 66 16.45 12.59 -5.47
C GLN A 66 17.49 11.46 -5.55
N ARG A 67 18.52 11.48 -4.71
CA ARG A 67 19.48 10.38 -4.59
C ARG A 67 18.78 9.06 -4.23
N TYR A 68 17.89 9.11 -3.26
CA TYR A 68 17.09 7.96 -2.82
C TYR A 68 16.25 7.36 -3.95
N LEU A 69 15.63 8.21 -4.76
CA LEU A 69 14.84 7.79 -5.92
C LEU A 69 15.68 7.09 -7.00
N ARG A 70 16.99 7.37 -7.08
CA ARG A 70 17.91 6.71 -8.02
C ARG A 70 18.48 5.41 -7.46
N GLU A 71 18.87 5.39 -6.19
CA GLU A 71 19.64 4.27 -5.61
C GLU A 71 18.72 3.21 -4.97
N VAL A 72 17.65 3.64 -4.31
CA VAL A 72 16.83 2.77 -3.43
C VAL A 72 15.49 2.44 -4.05
N THR A 73 14.76 3.44 -4.53
CA THR A 73 13.39 3.26 -5.06
C THR A 73 13.29 2.24 -6.20
N PRO A 74 14.22 2.14 -7.17
CA PRO A 74 14.10 1.18 -8.27
C PRO A 74 14.11 -0.28 -7.83
N ARG A 75 14.72 -0.58 -6.67
CA ARG A 75 14.77 -1.93 -6.09
C ARG A 75 13.44 -2.33 -5.42
N LYS A 76 12.49 -1.40 -5.27
CA LYS A 76 11.22 -1.64 -4.59
C LYS A 76 10.11 -1.99 -5.57
N LYS A 77 9.29 -2.98 -5.22
CA LYS A 77 8.04 -3.32 -5.93
C LYS A 77 7.08 -2.13 -6.11
N GLY A 78 7.08 -1.19 -5.16
CA GLY A 78 6.23 0.01 -5.14
C GLY A 78 6.85 1.26 -5.75
N ALA A 79 7.90 1.14 -6.59
CA ALA A 79 8.68 2.26 -7.11
C ALA A 79 7.83 3.40 -7.70
N ALA A 80 6.88 3.07 -8.58
CA ALA A 80 6.02 4.05 -9.23
C ALA A 80 5.18 4.87 -8.22
N GLN A 81 4.65 4.23 -7.17
CA GLN A 81 3.86 4.93 -6.15
C GLN A 81 4.76 5.75 -5.22
N GLU A 82 6.00 5.32 -5.00
CA GLU A 82 7.00 6.06 -4.22
C GLU A 82 7.45 7.33 -4.94
N LEU A 83 7.69 7.24 -6.26
CA LEU A 83 7.96 8.39 -7.12
C LEU A 83 6.87 9.47 -7.05
N MET A 84 5.59 9.07 -7.09
CA MET A 84 4.48 10.02 -7.00
C MET A 84 4.45 10.75 -5.65
N LYS A 85 4.78 10.07 -4.54
CA LYS A 85 4.88 10.69 -3.20
C LYS A 85 6.10 11.60 -3.11
N ALA A 86 7.24 11.17 -3.65
CA ALA A 86 8.46 11.98 -3.64
C ALA A 86 8.28 13.28 -4.42
N ARG A 87 7.61 13.26 -5.58
CA ARG A 87 7.26 14.47 -6.35
C ARG A 87 6.38 15.45 -5.57
N VAL A 88 5.57 14.97 -4.64
CA VAL A 88 4.80 15.85 -3.75
C VAL A 88 5.72 16.50 -2.74
N ILE A 89 6.58 15.71 -2.08
CA ILE A 89 7.55 16.22 -1.09
C ILE A 89 8.50 17.24 -1.73
N LEU A 90 9.01 16.95 -2.93
CA LEU A 90 9.94 17.83 -3.67
C LEU A 90 9.33 19.19 -4.04
N ARG A 91 8.01 19.31 -4.10
CA ARG A 91 7.30 20.58 -4.36
C ARG A 91 7.01 21.38 -3.09
N HIS A 92 7.27 20.79 -1.93
CA HIS A 92 7.02 21.44 -0.66
C HIS A 92 8.30 22.16 -0.18
N PRO A 93 8.22 23.34 0.48
CA PRO A 93 9.39 24.09 0.95
C PRO A 93 10.33 23.30 1.88
N ILE A 94 9.83 22.25 2.52
CA ILE A 94 10.65 21.33 3.34
C ILE A 94 11.79 20.67 2.55
N ALA A 95 11.64 20.51 1.22
CA ALA A 95 12.65 19.92 0.36
C ALA A 95 13.93 20.77 0.27
N GLU A 96 13.83 22.09 0.47
CA GLU A 96 14.96 23.01 0.40
C GLU A 96 15.78 23.04 1.70
N LEU A 97 15.24 22.48 2.79
CA LEU A 97 15.91 22.46 4.08
C LEU A 97 17.07 21.45 4.08
N SER A 98 18.19 21.88 4.63
CA SER A 98 19.34 21.02 4.94
C SER A 98 18.93 19.87 5.87
N MET A 99 19.42 18.65 5.62
CA MET A 99 19.12 17.47 6.44
C MET A 99 19.44 17.71 7.92
N ALA A 100 20.53 18.42 8.23
CA ALA A 100 20.93 18.76 9.60
C ALA A 100 19.99 19.76 10.30
N ARG A 101 19.24 20.58 9.53
CA ARG A 101 18.36 21.63 10.08
C ARG A 101 16.95 21.14 10.35
N ILE A 102 16.49 20.07 9.70
CA ILE A 102 15.11 19.61 9.80
C ILE A 102 14.79 19.12 11.21
N ARG A 103 13.79 19.74 11.83
CA ARG A 103 13.29 19.37 13.15
C ARG A 103 11.93 18.68 13.07
N GLY A 104 11.51 18.10 14.19
CA GLY A 104 10.15 17.53 14.31
C GLY A 104 9.05 18.56 13.99
N SER A 105 9.27 19.84 14.33
CA SER A 105 8.34 20.93 13.99
C SER A 105 8.17 21.13 12.49
N ASP A 106 9.23 20.98 11.69
CA ASP A 106 9.14 21.11 10.23
C ASP A 106 8.35 19.95 9.61
N ILE A 107 8.52 18.74 10.14
CA ILE A 107 7.77 17.54 9.74
C ILE A 107 6.31 17.64 10.16
N ALA A 108 6.03 18.19 11.36
CA ALA A 108 4.67 18.44 11.83
C ALA A 108 3.96 19.49 10.96
N ARG A 109 4.64 20.59 10.63
CA ARG A 109 4.13 21.59 9.68
C ARG A 109 3.82 20.95 8.33
N TYR A 110 4.75 20.17 7.75
CA TYR A 110 4.48 19.44 6.52
C TYR A 110 3.23 18.55 6.65
N ARG A 111 3.09 17.77 7.72
CA ARG A 111 1.89 16.94 7.95
C ARG A 111 0.63 17.80 7.93
N ASP A 112 0.64 18.94 8.63
CA ASP A 112 -0.53 19.81 8.79
C ASP A 112 -0.88 20.52 7.49
N ASP A 113 0.10 21.00 6.73
CA ASP A 113 -0.09 21.57 5.40
C ASP A 113 -0.74 20.56 4.45
N ARG A 114 -0.26 19.30 4.46
CA ARG A 114 -0.84 18.22 3.64
C ARG A 114 -2.27 17.87 4.05
N LEU A 115 -2.60 17.96 5.33
CA LEU A 115 -3.97 17.76 5.82
C LEU A 115 -4.87 18.94 5.45
N ALA A 116 -4.38 20.18 5.53
CA ALA A 116 -5.09 21.38 5.12
C ALA A 116 -5.40 21.39 3.61
N GLU A 117 -4.52 20.82 2.78
CA GLU A 117 -4.79 20.54 1.35
C GLU A 117 -5.87 19.45 1.10
N GLY A 118 -6.50 18.92 2.15
CA GLY A 118 -7.55 17.91 2.05
C GLY A 118 -7.05 16.51 1.72
N LYS A 119 -5.76 16.19 1.95
CA LYS A 119 -5.25 14.83 1.72
C LYS A 119 -5.69 13.90 2.84
N ALA A 120 -6.05 12.67 2.46
CA ALA A 120 -6.37 11.63 3.42
C ALA A 120 -5.18 11.33 4.35
N ALA A 121 -5.44 11.14 5.66
CA ALA A 121 -4.44 10.81 6.67
C ALA A 121 -3.53 9.63 6.28
N SER A 122 -4.12 8.60 5.64
CA SER A 122 -3.40 7.44 5.12
C SER A 122 -2.34 7.80 4.07
N THR A 123 -2.61 8.81 3.24
CA THR A 123 -1.66 9.32 2.24
C THR A 123 -0.51 10.06 2.92
N VAL A 124 -0.83 10.95 3.85
CA VAL A 124 0.17 11.72 4.62
C VAL A 124 1.09 10.77 5.40
N ILE A 125 0.55 9.74 6.05
CA ILE A 125 1.37 8.72 6.74
C ILE A 125 2.35 8.01 5.81
N LYS A 126 1.95 7.73 4.57
CA LYS A 126 2.84 7.09 3.58
C LYS A 126 3.92 8.05 3.08
N GLU A 127 3.63 9.34 3.00
CA GLU A 127 4.62 10.39 2.71
C GLU A 127 5.63 10.49 3.88
N LEU A 128 5.15 10.52 5.13
CA LEU A 128 5.99 10.49 6.33
C LEU A 128 6.82 9.20 6.45
N ALA A 129 6.28 8.05 6.07
CA ALA A 129 7.02 6.79 6.07
C ALA A 129 8.19 6.80 5.06
N LEU A 130 8.00 7.44 3.90
CA LEU A 130 9.06 7.64 2.92
C LEU A 130 10.17 8.54 3.49
N LEU A 131 9.80 9.67 4.10
CA LEU A 131 10.76 10.56 4.77
C LEU A 131 11.50 9.82 5.88
N SER A 132 10.80 9.09 6.74
CA SER A 132 11.42 8.34 7.84
C SER A 132 12.44 7.33 7.32
N HIS A 133 12.13 6.62 6.23
CA HIS A 133 13.07 5.68 5.62
C HIS A 133 14.26 6.39 4.97
N LEU A 134 14.04 7.54 4.32
CA LEU A 134 15.12 8.39 3.78
C LEU A 134 16.13 8.74 4.88
N PHE A 135 15.67 9.30 6.00
CA PHE A 135 16.55 9.66 7.13
C PHE A 135 17.35 8.45 7.66
N ASN A 136 16.74 7.27 7.71
CA ASN A 136 17.42 6.06 8.16
C ASN A 136 18.49 5.58 7.16
N ILE A 137 18.23 5.64 5.86
CA ILE A 137 19.22 5.32 4.82
C ILE A 137 20.35 6.34 4.83
N SER A 138 20.03 7.64 4.90
CA SER A 138 21.04 8.69 4.99
C SER A 138 22.00 8.47 6.17
N ARG A 139 21.46 8.06 7.32
CA ARG A 139 22.24 7.74 8.51
C ARG A 139 23.11 6.50 8.37
N ARG A 140 22.57 5.42 7.78
CA ARG A 140 23.23 4.10 7.75
C ARG A 140 24.18 3.91 6.58
N GLU A 141 23.85 4.48 5.43
CA GLU A 141 24.52 4.16 4.16
C GLU A 141 25.19 5.37 3.51
N TRP A 142 24.82 6.60 3.88
CA TRP A 142 25.36 7.82 3.27
C TRP A 142 26.22 8.65 4.23
N GLY A 143 26.81 8.03 5.25
CA GLY A 143 27.77 8.68 6.14
C GLY A 143 27.20 9.78 7.04
N MET A 144 25.87 9.97 7.11
CA MET A 144 25.22 10.94 7.99
C MET A 144 24.90 10.34 9.37
N GLU A 145 25.85 9.66 9.99
CA GLU A 145 25.65 8.84 11.20
C GLU A 145 25.06 9.62 12.39
N GLY A 146 25.38 10.91 12.49
CA GLY A 146 24.90 11.84 13.52
C GLY A 146 23.47 12.35 13.31
N LEU A 147 22.83 12.01 12.21
CA LEU A 147 21.49 12.49 11.88
C LEU A 147 20.44 11.81 12.77
N VAL A 148 19.61 12.62 13.43
CA VAL A 148 18.42 12.13 14.13
C VAL A 148 17.26 12.07 13.14
N ASN A 149 16.38 11.07 13.25
CA ASN A 149 15.19 10.97 12.42
C ASN A 149 14.04 11.83 13.00
N PRO A 150 13.75 13.02 12.47
CA PRO A 150 12.77 13.92 13.05
C PRO A 150 11.33 13.40 12.92
N VAL A 151 11.08 12.45 12.01
CA VAL A 151 9.75 11.87 11.79
C VAL A 151 9.29 11.03 12.98
N GLN A 152 10.23 10.46 13.76
CA GLN A 152 9.90 9.67 14.94
C GLN A 152 9.36 10.53 16.10
N LEU A 153 9.62 11.84 16.06
CA LEU A 153 9.19 12.81 17.07
C LEU A 153 7.79 13.39 16.79
N VAL A 154 7.13 12.97 15.70
CA VAL A 154 5.86 13.55 15.26
C VAL A 154 4.72 12.54 15.40
N SER A 155 3.64 12.99 16.05
CA SER A 155 2.38 12.25 16.13
C SER A 155 1.77 12.09 14.74
N LYS A 156 1.50 10.84 14.36
CA LYS A 156 0.86 10.49 13.09
C LYS A 156 -0.66 10.67 13.19
N PRO A 157 -1.33 11.15 12.13
CA PRO A 157 -2.78 11.31 12.14
C PRO A 157 -3.48 9.95 12.27
N LYS A 158 -4.63 9.93 12.94
CA LYS A 158 -5.45 8.71 13.05
C LYS A 158 -6.03 8.35 11.68
N VAL A 159 -5.95 7.07 11.31
CA VAL A 159 -6.47 6.57 10.05
C VAL A 159 -7.71 5.75 10.31
N ASN A 160 -8.87 6.25 9.90
CA ASN A 160 -10.08 5.45 9.80
C ASN A 160 -10.32 5.07 8.33
N ASN A 161 -9.66 4.00 7.87
CA ASN A 161 -9.91 3.42 6.54
C ASN A 161 -10.89 2.24 6.63
N GLN A 162 -11.66 2.13 7.71
CA GLN A 162 -12.68 1.09 7.81
C GLN A 162 -13.79 1.41 6.81
N ARG A 163 -14.24 0.38 6.11
CA ARG A 163 -15.26 0.48 5.07
C ARG A 163 -16.07 -0.79 5.13
N ASP A 164 -17.34 -0.63 5.44
CA ASP A 164 -18.27 -1.74 5.69
C ASP A 164 -19.33 -1.83 4.60
N ARG A 165 -19.00 -1.31 3.40
CA ARG A 165 -19.88 -1.41 2.23
C ARG A 165 -20.00 -2.87 1.80
N ARG A 166 -21.20 -3.42 1.99
CA ARG A 166 -21.63 -4.76 1.54
C ARG A 166 -22.61 -4.68 0.40
N LEU A 167 -22.69 -5.72 -0.43
CA LEU A 167 -23.70 -5.77 -1.51
C LEU A 167 -25.11 -5.79 -0.90
N LEU A 168 -25.96 -4.88 -1.35
CA LEU A 168 -27.37 -4.86 -0.97
C LEU A 168 -28.16 -5.88 -1.79
N PRO A 169 -29.40 -6.25 -1.37
CA PRO A 169 -30.27 -7.12 -2.15
C PRO A 169 -30.37 -6.67 -3.61
N HIS A 170 -30.30 -7.62 -4.54
CA HIS A 170 -30.32 -7.41 -5.99
C HIS A 170 -29.16 -6.57 -6.58
N GLU A 171 -28.19 -6.10 -5.79
CA GLU A 171 -27.02 -5.41 -6.35
C GLU A 171 -26.10 -6.36 -7.10
N GLU A 172 -25.94 -7.61 -6.63
CA GLU A 172 -25.12 -8.61 -7.32
C GLU A 172 -25.68 -8.88 -8.73
N GLU A 173 -26.97 -9.17 -8.83
CA GLU A 173 -27.68 -9.44 -10.09
C GLU A 173 -27.56 -8.26 -11.05
N ARG A 174 -27.85 -7.04 -10.57
CA ARG A 174 -27.72 -5.81 -11.37
C ARG A 174 -26.28 -5.56 -11.82
N LEU A 175 -25.31 -5.80 -10.95
CA LEU A 175 -23.90 -5.64 -11.28
C LEU A 175 -23.47 -6.63 -12.37
N LEU A 176 -23.84 -7.91 -12.24
CA LEU A 176 -23.51 -8.94 -13.23
C LEU A 176 -24.22 -8.69 -14.57
N ALA A 177 -25.47 -8.26 -14.55
CA ALA A 177 -26.21 -7.83 -15.74
C ALA A 177 -25.49 -6.65 -16.43
N ALA A 178 -25.12 -5.62 -15.68
CA ALA A 178 -24.40 -4.46 -16.19
C ALA A 178 -22.99 -4.77 -16.73
N CYS A 179 -22.39 -5.88 -16.31
CA CYS A 179 -21.11 -6.36 -16.86
C CYS A 179 -21.29 -7.14 -18.18
N SER A 180 -22.51 -7.62 -18.48
CA SER A 180 -22.81 -8.46 -19.65
C SER A 180 -23.31 -7.66 -20.86
N LEU A 181 -23.60 -6.37 -20.68
CA LEU A 181 -24.13 -5.52 -21.76
C LEU A 181 -23.10 -5.36 -22.90
N PRO A 182 -23.48 -5.52 -24.17
CA PRO A 182 -22.59 -5.31 -25.31
C PRO A 182 -22.38 -3.80 -25.52
N PHE A 183 -21.12 -3.33 -25.41
CA PHE A 183 -20.76 -1.96 -25.75
C PHE A 183 -19.35 -1.88 -26.35
N ARG A 184 -19.11 -0.84 -27.16
CA ARG A 184 -17.88 -0.62 -27.97
C ARG A 184 -16.56 -0.72 -27.20
N ASN A 185 -16.58 -0.60 -25.87
CA ASN A 185 -15.41 -0.66 -24.97
C ASN A 185 -15.65 -1.61 -23.78
N ALA A 186 -16.45 -2.66 -23.96
CA ALA A 186 -16.68 -3.64 -22.91
C ALA A 186 -15.40 -4.38 -22.57
N ASN A 187 -15.13 -4.49 -21.27
CA ASN A 187 -14.04 -5.34 -20.80
C ASN A 187 -14.63 -6.75 -20.57
N PRO A 188 -14.37 -7.72 -21.45
CA PRO A 188 -14.95 -9.06 -21.36
C PRO A 188 -14.55 -9.78 -20.07
N TRP A 189 -13.44 -9.37 -19.46
CA TRP A 189 -12.91 -9.95 -18.24
C TRP A 189 -13.62 -9.47 -16.97
N LEU A 190 -14.39 -8.38 -17.03
CA LEU A 190 -14.99 -7.79 -15.83
C LEU A 190 -15.99 -8.75 -15.16
N ARG A 191 -16.94 -9.30 -15.91
CA ARG A 191 -17.97 -10.19 -15.36
C ARG A 191 -17.37 -11.45 -14.72
N PRO A 192 -16.48 -12.20 -15.39
CA PRO A 192 -15.81 -13.35 -14.79
C PRO A 192 -14.99 -12.97 -13.54
N MET A 193 -14.28 -11.83 -13.56
CA MET A 193 -13.51 -11.38 -12.40
C MET A 193 -14.39 -11.01 -11.20
N VAL A 194 -15.59 -10.44 -11.42
CA VAL A 194 -16.55 -10.15 -10.34
C VAL A 194 -17.03 -11.46 -9.71
N ILE A 195 -17.40 -12.46 -10.52
CA ILE A 195 -17.83 -13.77 -10.01
C ILE A 195 -16.70 -14.42 -9.21
N LEU A 196 -15.51 -14.53 -9.77
CA LEU A 196 -14.39 -15.14 -9.05
C LEU A 196 -14.05 -14.39 -7.76
N ALA A 197 -14.13 -13.06 -7.74
CA ALA A 197 -13.92 -12.29 -6.51
C ALA A 197 -14.93 -12.64 -5.41
N LEU A 198 -16.21 -12.85 -5.78
CA LEU A 198 -17.27 -13.25 -4.85
C LEU A 198 -17.16 -14.72 -4.40
N GLU A 199 -16.73 -15.62 -5.30
CA GLU A 199 -16.65 -17.05 -5.02
C GLU A 199 -15.37 -17.47 -4.28
N THR A 200 -14.29 -16.68 -4.39
CA THR A 200 -12.96 -17.07 -3.86
C THR A 200 -12.39 -16.09 -2.83
N ALA A 201 -13.01 -14.91 -2.69
CA ALA A 201 -12.50 -13.80 -1.88
C ALA A 201 -11.05 -13.38 -2.24
N MET A 202 -10.53 -13.71 -3.42
CA MET A 202 -9.15 -13.34 -3.80
C MET A 202 -8.97 -11.82 -3.92
N ARG A 203 -7.74 -11.35 -3.68
CA ARG A 203 -7.39 -9.94 -3.92
C ARG A 203 -7.41 -9.66 -5.43
N LYS A 204 -7.82 -8.46 -5.83
CA LYS A 204 -7.85 -8.06 -7.25
C LYS A 204 -6.51 -8.30 -7.97
N GLY A 205 -5.39 -7.99 -7.32
CA GLY A 205 -4.05 -8.24 -7.89
C GLY A 205 -3.75 -9.73 -8.08
N GLU A 206 -4.21 -10.59 -7.17
CA GLU A 206 -4.04 -12.05 -7.27
C GLU A 206 -4.88 -12.62 -8.43
N LEU A 207 -6.07 -12.07 -8.67
CA LEU A 207 -6.87 -12.41 -9.85
C LEU A 207 -6.16 -11.98 -11.14
N LEU A 208 -5.62 -10.76 -11.20
CA LEU A 208 -4.91 -10.25 -12.39
C LEU A 208 -3.61 -11.02 -12.71
N ASP A 209 -2.95 -11.55 -11.68
CA ASP A 209 -1.73 -12.35 -11.82
C ASP A 209 -2.00 -13.86 -12.04
N LEU A 210 -3.27 -14.28 -12.10
CA LEU A 210 -3.67 -15.68 -12.23
C LEU A 210 -3.26 -16.25 -13.60
N ARG A 211 -2.70 -17.46 -13.58
CA ARG A 211 -2.28 -18.20 -14.78
C ARG A 211 -3.00 -19.54 -14.90
N TRP A 212 -3.21 -19.99 -16.12
CA TRP A 212 -3.89 -21.26 -16.41
C TRP A 212 -3.18 -22.47 -15.79
N GLN A 213 -1.85 -22.45 -15.75
CA GLN A 213 -1.02 -23.49 -15.11
C GLN A 213 -1.21 -23.62 -13.59
N ASP A 214 -1.77 -22.59 -12.95
CA ASP A 214 -1.99 -22.60 -11.50
C ASP A 214 -3.39 -23.10 -11.14
N ILE A 215 -4.21 -23.51 -12.12
CA ILE A 215 -5.58 -24.00 -11.92
C ILE A 215 -5.63 -25.50 -12.15
N ASP A 216 -6.05 -26.24 -11.13
CA ASP A 216 -6.32 -27.67 -11.21
C ASP A 216 -7.85 -27.89 -11.20
N PHE A 217 -8.39 -28.19 -12.38
CA PHE A 217 -9.82 -28.44 -12.55
C PHE A 217 -10.28 -29.77 -11.95
N ALA A 218 -9.39 -30.77 -11.86
CA ALA A 218 -9.73 -32.08 -11.29
C ALA A 218 -9.84 -31.99 -9.76
N LYS A 219 -8.87 -31.33 -9.13
CA LYS A 219 -8.86 -31.08 -7.67
C LYS A 219 -9.69 -29.87 -7.24
N ARG A 220 -10.28 -29.13 -8.19
CA ARG A 220 -11.10 -27.94 -7.94
C ARG A 220 -10.40 -26.89 -7.07
N GLN A 221 -9.14 -26.61 -7.38
CA GLN A 221 -8.34 -25.66 -6.61
C GLN A 221 -7.46 -24.82 -7.52
N LEU A 222 -7.15 -23.61 -7.08
CA LEU A 222 -6.10 -22.79 -7.67
C LEU A 222 -4.95 -22.58 -6.70
N ARG A 223 -3.75 -22.46 -7.24
CA ARG A 223 -2.54 -22.12 -6.50
C ARG A 223 -2.28 -20.63 -6.62
N CYS A 224 -2.66 -19.88 -5.58
CA CYS A 224 -2.47 -18.44 -5.53
C CYS A 224 -1.05 -18.11 -5.08
N ARG A 225 -0.33 -17.35 -5.92
CA ARG A 225 1.02 -16.87 -5.63
C ARG A 225 0.96 -15.61 -4.78
N ASN A 226 1.71 -15.58 -3.69
CA ASN A 226 1.86 -14.40 -2.87
C ASN A 226 3.34 -14.02 -2.83
N LYS A 227 3.66 -12.85 -3.40
CA LYS A 227 5.02 -12.30 -3.35
C LYS A 227 5.12 -11.30 -2.22
N ASP A 228 5.86 -11.67 -1.18
CA ASP A 228 6.13 -10.80 -0.05
C ASP A 228 7.06 -9.63 -0.43
N PRO A 229 7.13 -8.55 0.37
CA PRO A 229 7.96 -7.38 0.08
C PRO A 229 9.45 -7.69 -0.07
N LYS A 230 9.91 -8.81 0.52
CA LYS A 230 11.29 -9.30 0.45
C LYS A 230 11.59 -10.13 -0.80
N GLY A 231 10.59 -10.37 -1.66
CA GLY A 231 10.74 -11.17 -2.87
C GLY A 231 10.46 -12.66 -2.68
N GLU A 232 10.32 -13.13 -1.44
CA GLU A 232 9.91 -14.51 -1.13
C GLU A 232 8.51 -14.79 -1.70
N VAL A 233 8.39 -15.95 -2.35
CA VAL A 233 7.15 -16.42 -2.95
C VAL A 233 6.56 -17.48 -2.05
N SER A 234 5.46 -17.16 -1.39
CA SER A 234 4.61 -18.15 -0.73
C SER A 234 3.44 -18.53 -1.63
N TYR A 235 2.90 -19.71 -1.40
CA TYR A 235 1.73 -20.20 -2.12
C TYR A 235 0.63 -20.53 -1.13
N ARG A 236 -0.61 -20.31 -1.55
CA ARG A 236 -1.79 -20.85 -0.86
C ARG A 236 -2.71 -21.49 -1.88
N PHE A 237 -3.41 -22.52 -1.46
CA PHE A 237 -4.44 -23.15 -2.28
C PHE A 237 -5.79 -22.52 -1.96
N VAL A 238 -6.52 -22.12 -3.01
CA VAL A 238 -7.85 -21.55 -2.89
C VAL A 238 -8.83 -22.53 -3.54
N PRO A 239 -9.81 -23.06 -2.79
CA PRO A 239 -10.80 -23.98 -3.33
C PRO A 239 -11.73 -23.25 -4.30
N LEU A 240 -12.23 -23.97 -5.31
CA LEU A 240 -13.10 -23.46 -6.35
C LEU A 240 -14.52 -24.04 -6.23
N SER A 241 -15.49 -23.16 -6.03
CA SER A 241 -16.91 -23.48 -6.11
C SER A 241 -17.28 -23.94 -7.53
N SER A 242 -18.44 -24.60 -7.66
CA SER A 242 -18.90 -25.08 -8.97
C SER A 242 -19.14 -23.91 -9.94
N ARG A 243 -19.63 -22.77 -9.42
CA ARG A 243 -19.82 -21.52 -10.18
C ARG A 243 -18.49 -20.92 -10.62
N ALA A 244 -17.46 -20.95 -9.78
CA ALA A 244 -16.12 -20.50 -10.15
C ALA A 244 -15.52 -21.36 -11.28
N ILE A 245 -15.68 -22.68 -11.21
CA ILE A 245 -15.21 -23.61 -12.24
C ILE A 245 -15.93 -23.40 -13.56
N ALA A 246 -17.26 -23.30 -13.55
CA ALA A 246 -18.06 -23.02 -14.74
C ALA A 246 -17.59 -21.72 -15.42
N THR A 247 -17.45 -20.65 -14.62
CA THR A 247 -16.94 -19.36 -15.09
C THR A 247 -15.54 -19.47 -15.71
N LEU A 248 -14.63 -20.25 -15.11
CA LEU A 248 -13.27 -20.44 -15.64
C LEU A 248 -13.25 -21.28 -16.92
N ARG A 249 -14.17 -22.23 -17.09
CA ARG A 249 -14.25 -23.08 -18.28
C ARG A 249 -14.72 -22.32 -19.52
N GLU A 250 -15.56 -21.30 -19.33
CA GLU A 250 -16.08 -20.45 -20.41
C GLU A 250 -15.04 -19.44 -20.96
N LEU A 251 -13.93 -19.21 -20.24
CA LEU A 251 -12.96 -18.21 -20.64
C LEU A 251 -12.01 -18.71 -21.74
N PRO A 252 -11.64 -17.85 -22.70
CA PRO A 252 -10.68 -18.21 -23.72
C PRO A 252 -9.30 -18.44 -23.10
N ARG A 253 -8.59 -19.44 -23.61
CA ARG A 253 -7.20 -19.70 -23.22
C ARG A 253 -6.28 -18.74 -23.95
N SER A 254 -5.36 -18.13 -23.23
CA SER A 254 -4.39 -17.23 -23.81
C SER A 254 -3.06 -17.92 -24.05
N VAL A 255 -2.33 -17.43 -25.06
CA VAL A 255 -0.99 -17.92 -25.41
C VAL A 255 0.04 -17.58 -24.32
N ASP A 256 -0.09 -16.43 -23.66
CA ASP A 256 0.80 -15.99 -22.58
C ASP A 256 0.54 -16.71 -21.23
N GLY A 257 -0.47 -17.60 -21.21
CA GLY A 257 -0.86 -18.40 -20.05
C GLY A 257 -1.59 -17.63 -18.96
N LYS A 258 -1.89 -16.34 -19.13
CA LYS A 258 -2.69 -15.54 -18.18
C LYS A 258 -4.18 -15.83 -18.32
N VAL A 259 -4.89 -15.92 -17.20
CA VAL A 259 -6.35 -16.09 -17.24
C VAL A 259 -7.05 -14.81 -17.68
N PHE A 260 -6.52 -13.65 -17.25
CA PHE A 260 -7.11 -12.35 -17.53
C PHE A 260 -6.14 -11.44 -18.27
N GLN A 261 -6.41 -11.17 -19.54
CA GLN A 261 -5.62 -10.25 -20.37
C GLN A 261 -6.12 -8.80 -20.21
N THR A 262 -5.96 -8.26 -19.00
CA THR A 262 -6.40 -6.91 -18.65
C THR A 262 -5.48 -6.30 -17.61
N THR A 263 -5.58 -4.98 -17.43
CA THR A 263 -4.81 -4.23 -16.44
C THR A 263 -5.66 -3.86 -15.23
N ASP A 264 -4.99 -3.55 -14.11
CA ASP A 264 -5.62 -3.07 -12.88
C ASP A 264 -6.53 -1.85 -13.11
N ASN A 265 -6.02 -0.90 -13.90
CA ASN A 265 -6.74 0.34 -14.20
C ASN A 265 -7.93 0.10 -15.12
N ALA A 266 -7.79 -0.78 -16.12
CA ALA A 266 -8.89 -1.15 -17.01
C ALA A 266 -10.05 -1.76 -16.23
N ILE A 267 -9.78 -2.69 -15.32
CA ILE A 267 -10.82 -3.30 -14.45
C ILE A 267 -11.41 -2.28 -13.50
N LYS A 268 -10.60 -1.42 -12.87
CA LYS A 268 -11.08 -0.36 -11.98
C LYS A 268 -12.09 0.55 -12.69
N LEU A 269 -11.75 1.03 -13.89
CA LEU A 269 -12.61 1.91 -14.67
C LEU A 269 -13.86 1.18 -15.18
N ALA A 270 -13.70 -0.05 -15.66
CA ALA A 270 -14.81 -0.87 -16.14
C ALA A 270 -15.80 -1.16 -15.00
N PHE A 271 -15.31 -1.49 -13.81
CA PHE A 271 -16.14 -1.71 -12.61
C PHE A 271 -16.91 -0.45 -12.20
N THR A 272 -16.25 0.71 -12.12
CA THR A 272 -16.93 1.98 -11.80
C THR A 272 -18.03 2.31 -12.81
N ARG A 273 -17.78 2.06 -14.10
CA ARG A 273 -18.81 2.25 -15.15
C ARG A 273 -19.95 1.25 -15.02
N ALA A 274 -19.66 -0.02 -14.69
CA ALA A 274 -20.67 -1.03 -14.43
C ALA A 274 -21.56 -0.64 -13.24
N CYS A 275 -20.98 -0.22 -12.10
CA CYS A 275 -21.76 0.28 -10.96
C CYS A 275 -22.68 1.43 -11.35
N LYS A 276 -22.17 2.44 -12.08
CA LYS A 276 -23.00 3.57 -12.53
C LYS A 276 -24.16 3.18 -13.45
N ARG A 277 -24.04 2.07 -14.18
CA ARG A 277 -25.06 1.57 -15.11
C ARG A 277 -25.98 0.51 -14.52
N ALA A 278 -25.57 -0.09 -13.41
CA ALA A 278 -26.32 -1.10 -12.68
C ALA A 278 -27.51 -0.43 -11.97
N CYS A 279 -28.45 0.06 -12.74
CA CYS A 279 -29.58 0.82 -12.26
C CYS A 279 -30.83 -0.08 -12.17
N LYS A 280 -31.88 0.37 -11.46
CA LYS A 280 -33.06 -0.46 -11.08
C LYS A 280 -33.87 -1.07 -12.24
N HIS A 281 -33.67 -0.63 -13.48
CA HIS A 281 -34.35 -1.21 -14.64
C HIS A 281 -33.33 -1.76 -15.64
N VAL A 282 -33.16 -3.08 -15.64
CA VAL A 282 -32.65 -3.81 -16.80
C VAL A 282 -33.82 -3.85 -17.80
N HIS A 283 -34.04 -2.77 -18.55
CA HIS A 283 -34.91 -2.84 -19.71
C HIS A 283 -34.16 -3.55 -20.83
N GLU A 284 -34.86 -4.49 -21.47
CA GLU A 284 -34.47 -5.18 -22.68
C GLU A 284 -33.75 -4.24 -23.66
N HIS A 285 -32.63 -4.72 -24.16
CA HIS A 285 -31.84 -4.03 -25.18
C HIS A 285 -32.64 -3.95 -26.49
N GLU A 286 -33.42 -2.89 -26.69
CA GLU A 286 -33.71 -2.40 -28.04
C GLU A 286 -32.44 -1.73 -28.59
N PRO A 287 -31.84 -2.23 -29.68
CA PRO A 287 -30.69 -1.57 -30.31
C PRO A 287 -31.14 -0.22 -30.89
N GLY A 288 -30.55 0.88 -30.41
CA GLY A 288 -30.66 2.20 -31.08
C GLY A 288 -31.28 3.34 -30.26
N LYS A 289 -31.95 3.08 -29.13
CA LYS A 289 -32.50 4.16 -28.28
C LYS A 289 -31.65 4.41 -27.04
N ARG A 290 -31.00 5.57 -26.97
CA ARG A 290 -30.39 6.10 -25.73
C ARG A 290 -31.50 6.57 -24.78
N LYS A 291 -32.19 5.65 -24.10
CA LYS A 291 -33.04 6.04 -22.96
C LYS A 291 -32.14 6.39 -21.76
N LYS A 292 -32.28 7.64 -21.29
CA LYS A 292 -31.61 8.17 -20.10
C LYS A 292 -32.21 7.45 -18.88
N CYS A 293 -31.50 6.52 -18.22
CA CYS A 293 -32.08 5.95 -17.00
C CYS A 293 -32.16 7.04 -15.93
N SER A 294 -33.37 7.23 -15.38
CA SER A 294 -33.65 8.06 -14.21
C SER A 294 -33.22 7.38 -12.90
N CYS A 295 -32.69 6.17 -12.98
CA CYS A 295 -32.42 5.33 -11.84
C CYS A 295 -30.94 5.42 -11.40
N SER A 296 -30.69 5.69 -10.11
CA SER A 296 -29.33 5.75 -9.56
C SER A 296 -28.66 4.38 -9.64
N GLY A 297 -27.41 4.35 -10.11
CA GLY A 297 -26.59 3.15 -10.17
C GLY A 297 -26.20 2.66 -8.77
N ILE A 298 -25.33 1.65 -8.70
CA ILE A 298 -24.76 1.19 -7.44
C ILE A 298 -23.81 2.26 -6.89
N GLU A 299 -24.20 2.86 -5.78
CA GLU A 299 -23.42 3.92 -5.15
C GLU A 299 -22.38 3.38 -4.17
N GLY A 300 -21.21 4.00 -4.22
CA GLY A 300 -20.19 3.79 -3.21
C GLY A 300 -19.68 2.36 -3.12
N LEU A 301 -19.76 1.52 -4.16
CA LEU A 301 -19.16 0.18 -4.23
C LEU A 301 -17.82 0.19 -5.00
N ARG A 302 -16.81 -0.50 -4.50
CA ARG A 302 -15.49 -0.71 -5.12
C ARG A 302 -15.25 -2.19 -5.37
N PHE A 303 -14.40 -2.52 -6.34
CA PHE A 303 -14.06 -3.92 -6.63
C PHE A 303 -13.51 -4.67 -5.41
N HIS A 304 -12.73 -4.01 -4.55
CA HIS A 304 -12.22 -4.64 -3.33
C HIS A 304 -13.35 -4.98 -2.33
N ASP A 305 -14.48 -4.28 -2.36
CA ASP A 305 -15.62 -4.58 -1.49
C ASP A 305 -16.19 -5.97 -1.79
N LEU A 306 -16.01 -6.52 -3.00
CA LEU A 306 -16.40 -7.89 -3.34
C LEU A 306 -15.66 -8.94 -2.49
N ARG A 307 -14.37 -8.69 -2.18
CA ARG A 307 -13.61 -9.55 -1.27
C ARG A 307 -14.15 -9.45 0.16
N HIS A 308 -14.53 -8.24 0.59
CA HIS A 308 -15.14 -8.05 1.90
C HIS A 308 -16.46 -8.81 1.98
N GLU A 309 -17.31 -8.67 0.97
CA GLU A 309 -18.58 -9.38 0.85
C GLU A 309 -18.39 -10.90 0.87
N ALA A 310 -17.48 -11.43 0.05
CA ALA A 310 -17.18 -12.86 0.03
C ALA A 310 -16.71 -13.39 1.38
N THR A 311 -15.83 -12.64 2.06
CA THR A 311 -15.32 -13.01 3.38
C THR A 311 -16.46 -12.99 4.42
N SER A 312 -17.32 -11.98 4.40
CA SER A 312 -18.52 -11.92 5.24
C SER A 312 -19.43 -13.12 5.00
N ARG A 313 -19.74 -13.46 3.74
CA ARG A 313 -20.58 -14.62 3.39
C ARG A 313 -20.00 -15.93 3.89
N PHE A 314 -18.67 -16.13 3.82
CA PHE A 314 -18.05 -17.34 4.33
C PHE A 314 -18.19 -17.47 5.85
N VAL A 315 -18.01 -16.39 6.59
CA VAL A 315 -18.20 -16.38 8.05
C VAL A 315 -19.68 -16.57 8.40
N GLU A 316 -20.57 -15.83 7.75
CA GLU A 316 -22.02 -15.87 7.99
C GLU A 316 -22.66 -17.19 7.60
N SER A 317 -22.07 -17.95 6.67
CA SER A 317 -22.57 -19.27 6.30
C SER A 317 -22.56 -20.26 7.48
N GLY A 318 -21.71 -20.04 8.49
CA GLY A 318 -21.51 -20.97 9.61
C GLY A 318 -20.91 -22.32 9.21
N LEU A 319 -20.56 -22.52 7.93
CA LEU A 319 -20.02 -23.79 7.42
C LEU A 319 -18.50 -23.90 7.60
N PHE A 320 -17.81 -22.77 7.73
CA PHE A 320 -16.36 -22.70 7.84
C PHE A 320 -15.96 -22.15 9.21
N THR A 321 -14.90 -22.72 9.77
CA THR A 321 -14.21 -22.11 10.91
C THR A 321 -13.44 -20.86 10.49
N ASP A 322 -13.20 -19.94 11.42
CA ASP A 322 -12.40 -18.74 11.16
C ASP A 322 -11.01 -19.05 10.59
N ILE A 323 -10.41 -20.19 10.98
CA ILE A 323 -9.12 -20.66 10.47
C ILE A 323 -9.24 -21.08 8.99
N GLN A 324 -10.30 -21.80 8.63
CA GLN A 324 -10.56 -22.17 7.23
C GLN A 324 -10.81 -20.93 6.37
N VAL A 325 -11.60 -19.97 6.86
CA VAL A 325 -11.81 -18.69 6.16
C VAL A 325 -10.49 -17.94 6.01
N ALA A 326 -9.63 -17.90 7.05
CA ALA A 326 -8.31 -17.26 7.00
C ALA A 326 -7.41 -17.89 5.93
N SER A 327 -7.43 -19.22 5.84
CA SER A 327 -6.66 -19.99 4.86
C SER A 327 -7.10 -19.68 3.43
N ILE A 328 -8.41 -19.71 3.16
CA ILE A 328 -8.99 -19.40 1.83
C ILE A 328 -8.65 -17.96 1.43
N THR A 329 -8.94 -17.02 2.32
CA THR A 329 -8.77 -15.59 2.05
C THR A 329 -7.30 -15.14 2.07
N GLY A 330 -6.39 -15.89 2.70
CA GLY A 330 -4.98 -15.54 2.82
C GLY A 330 -4.73 -14.38 3.79
N HIS A 331 -5.37 -14.41 4.96
CA HIS A 331 -5.06 -13.51 6.08
C HIS A 331 -3.88 -14.07 6.88
N LYS A 332 -2.88 -13.21 7.20
CA LYS A 332 -1.69 -13.64 7.97
C LYS A 332 -1.99 -13.81 9.46
N THR A 333 -2.95 -13.06 10.00
CA THR A 333 -3.35 -13.14 11.40
C THR A 333 -4.87 -13.16 11.51
N LEU A 334 -5.39 -13.89 12.50
CA LEU A 334 -6.84 -13.96 12.78
C LEU A 334 -7.41 -12.60 13.21
N GLN A 335 -6.58 -11.70 13.75
CA GLN A 335 -7.00 -10.33 14.06
C GLN A 335 -7.51 -9.57 12.82
N MET A 336 -7.02 -9.91 11.62
CA MET A 336 -7.55 -9.34 10.37
C MET A 336 -8.98 -9.79 10.07
N LEU A 337 -9.37 -10.98 10.55
CA LEU A 337 -10.73 -11.51 10.40
C LEU A 337 -11.71 -11.03 11.47
N LYS A 338 -11.21 -10.44 12.57
CA LYS A 338 -12.03 -9.97 13.68
C LYS A 338 -13.17 -9.02 13.24
N ARG A 339 -12.99 -8.29 12.13
CA ARG A 339 -14.03 -7.44 11.55
C ARG A 339 -15.24 -8.22 10.99
N TYR A 340 -15.03 -9.44 10.51
CA TYR A 340 -16.12 -10.27 9.96
C TYR A 340 -16.74 -11.17 11.03
N SER A 341 -16.01 -11.46 12.10
CA SER A 341 -16.44 -12.28 13.24
C SER A 341 -17.37 -11.52 14.20
N HIS A 342 -18.18 -10.58 13.69
CA HIS A 342 -19.28 -10.02 14.47
C HIS A 342 -20.41 -11.04 14.54
N MET A 343 -20.20 -12.10 15.32
CA MET A 343 -21.25 -13.06 15.63
C MET A 343 -22.35 -12.31 16.37
N ARG A 344 -23.55 -12.28 15.79
CA ARG A 344 -24.71 -11.76 16.52
C ARG A 344 -25.02 -12.75 17.63
N PRO A 345 -25.32 -12.30 18.86
CA PRO A 345 -25.71 -13.20 19.95
C PRO A 345 -26.86 -14.15 19.58
N SER A 346 -27.76 -13.73 18.67
CA SER A 346 -28.82 -14.57 18.11
C SER A 346 -28.28 -15.77 17.32
N ASP A 347 -27.21 -15.58 16.54
CA ASP A 347 -26.61 -16.66 15.74
C ASP A 347 -25.90 -17.68 16.66
N LEU A 348 -25.41 -17.23 17.82
CA LEU A 348 -24.86 -18.09 18.86
C LEU A 348 -25.95 -18.91 19.56
N ALA A 349 -27.14 -18.35 19.76
CA ALA A 349 -28.27 -19.08 20.34
C ALA A 349 -28.71 -20.24 19.44
N ASP A 350 -28.89 -20.00 18.13
CA ASP A 350 -29.24 -21.04 17.16
C ASP A 350 -28.16 -22.15 17.07
N LEU A 351 -26.89 -21.77 17.23
CA LEU A 351 -25.77 -22.74 17.27
C LEU A 351 -25.76 -23.55 18.57
N LEU A 352 -26.11 -22.95 19.70
CA LEU A 352 -26.26 -23.66 20.98
C LEU A 352 -27.42 -24.66 20.91
N ASP A 353 -28.55 -24.28 20.29
CA ASP A 353 -29.69 -25.18 20.09
C ASP A 353 -29.32 -26.36 19.18
N LYS A 354 -28.62 -26.11 18.07
CA LYS A 354 -28.09 -27.18 17.20
C LYS A 354 -27.07 -28.08 17.91
N ALA A 355 -26.23 -27.51 18.77
CA ALA A 355 -25.27 -28.28 19.55
C ALA A 355 -25.96 -29.14 20.63
N ALA A 356 -27.04 -28.63 21.24
CA ALA A 356 -27.87 -29.38 22.17
C ALA A 356 -28.62 -30.54 21.48
N MET A 357 -29.19 -30.29 20.29
CA MET A 357 -29.83 -31.34 19.47
C MET A 357 -28.87 -32.46 19.08
N ARG A 358 -27.60 -32.15 18.78
CA ARG A 358 -26.56 -33.18 18.50
C ARG A 358 -26.12 -33.98 19.72
N ARG A 359 -26.37 -33.49 20.93
CA ARG A 359 -26.02 -34.19 22.18
C ARG A 359 -27.11 -35.16 22.65
N GLN A 360 -28.32 -35.08 22.11
CA GLN A 360 -29.33 -36.10 22.36
C GLN A 360 -28.88 -37.39 21.67
N PRO A 361 -28.61 -38.48 22.41
CA PRO A 361 -28.29 -39.75 21.78
C PRO A 361 -29.45 -40.14 20.89
N GLN A 362 -29.16 -40.58 19.67
CA GLN A 362 -30.14 -41.35 18.91
C GLN A 362 -30.48 -42.56 19.78
N ASN A 363 -31.63 -42.52 20.46
CA ASN A 363 -32.25 -43.74 20.96
C ASN A 363 -32.52 -44.59 19.73
N ARG A 364 -31.60 -45.52 19.50
CA ARG A 364 -31.78 -46.65 18.60
C ARG A 364 -32.67 -47.63 19.35
N ASP A 365 -33.95 -47.59 19.03
CA ASP A 365 -34.83 -48.75 19.16
C ASP A 365 -35.08 -49.32 17.77
#